data_AF-A0A949JRX0-F1
#
_entry.id   AF-A0A949JRX0-F1
#
_cell.length_a   1.000
_cell.length_b   1.000
_cell.length_c   1.000
_cell.angle_alpha   90.00
_cell.angle_beta   90.00
_cell.angle_gamma   90.00
#
_symmetry.space_group_name_H-M   'P 1'
#
loop_
_entity.id
_entity.type
_entity.pdbx_description
1 polymer ?
#
loop_
_entity_poly.entity_id
_entity_poly.type
_entity_poly.pdbx_seq_one_letter_code
_entity_poly.pdbx_strand_id
1 'polypeptide(L)' 'MEQAHALKTASLPHHHKDPFDRLLIAQSMVEAVPIMTADPTFDLYDVDVIVG' A
#
# COMPACT_ATOMS: atom_id res chain seq x y z
N MET A 1 0.08 -10.10 13.39
CA MET A 1 -1.00 -9.96 12.38
C MET A 1 -1.40 -8.51 12.14
N GLU A 2 -1.30 -7.58 13.10
CA GLU A 2 -1.49 -6.14 12.80
C GLU A 2 -0.18 -5.34 12.80
N GLN A 3 0.78 -5.73 13.66
CA GLN A 3 2.07 -5.04 13.79
C GLN A 3 2.96 -5.15 12.53
N ALA A 4 2.85 -6.22 11.75
CA ALA A 4 3.67 -6.42 10.55
C ALA A 4 3.37 -5.35 9.47
N HIS A 5 2.10 -4.99 9.29
CA HIS A 5 1.68 -3.97 8.33
C HIS A 5 2.18 -2.59 8.77
N ALA A 6 1.99 -2.24 10.04
CA ALA A 6 2.46 -0.98 10.61
C ALA A 6 4.00 -0.83 10.49
N LEU A 7 4.77 -1.87 10.78
CA LEU A 7 6.23 -1.84 10.61
C LEU A 7 6.66 -1.68 9.15
N LYS A 8 5.95 -2.29 8.20
CA LYS A 8 6.25 -2.17 6.77
C LYS A 8 6.05 -0.73 6.28
N THR A 9 5.06 0.01 6.80
CA THR A 9 4.81 1.40 6.40
C THR A 9 6.06 2.27 6.55
N ALA A 10 6.86 2.08 7.60
CA ALA A 10 8.07 2.86 7.88
C ALA A 10 9.14 2.76 6.78
N SER A 11 9.14 1.65 6.03
CA SER A 11 10.07 1.41 4.92
C SER A 11 9.55 1.86 3.54
N LEU A 12 8.27 2.24 3.44
CA LEU A 12 7.67 2.61 2.17
C LEU A 12 8.20 3.98 1.68
N PRO A 13 8.50 4.12 0.38
CA PRO A 13 8.71 5.41 -0.25
C PRO A 13 7.58 6.40 0.05
N HIS A 14 7.92 7.68 0.19
CA HIS A 14 6.98 8.71 0.63
C HIS A 14 6.24 9.36 -0.55
N HIS A 15 5.41 8.59 -1.24
CA HIS A 15 4.53 9.11 -2.31
C HIS A 15 3.16 9.54 -1.77
N HIS A 16 2.58 8.78 -0.82
CA HIS A 16 1.37 9.17 -0.09
C HIS A 16 1.69 9.88 1.24
N LYS A 17 0.96 10.96 1.51
CA LYS A 17 0.98 11.64 2.82
C LYS A 17 0.00 11.03 3.81
N ASP A 18 -1.09 10.45 3.31
CA ASP A 18 -2.10 9.82 4.15
C ASP A 18 -1.52 8.53 4.76
N PRO A 19 -1.47 8.41 6.10
CA PRO A 19 -1.01 7.19 6.74
C PRO A 19 -1.89 5.97 6.43
N PHE A 20 -3.16 6.15 6.09
CA PHE A 20 -4.08 5.07 5.76
C PHE A 20 -3.78 4.45 4.40
N ASP A 21 -3.50 5.26 3.37
CA ASP A 21 -3.07 4.75 2.05
C ASP A 21 -1.80 3.91 2.17
N ARG A 22 -0.85 4.38 2.99
CA ARG A 22 0.40 3.64 3.27
C ARG A 22 0.14 2.33 4.00
N LEU A 23 -0.87 2.27 4.86
CA LEU A 23 -1.29 1.04 5.53
C LEU A 23 -1.92 0.06 4.54
N LEU A 24 -2.76 0.53 3.62
CA LEU A 24 -3.36 -0.30 2.55
C LEU A 24 -2.27 -0.90 1.64
N ILE A 25 -1.29 -0.10 1.23
CA ILE A 25 -0.13 -0.57 0.46
C ILE A 25 0.65 -1.63 1.23
N ALA A 26 0.95 -1.37 2.50
CA ALA A 26 1.67 -2.31 3.34
C ALA A 26 0.91 -3.64 3.50
N GLN A 27 -0.40 -3.58 3.68
CA GLN A 27 -1.25 -4.77 3.79
C GLN A 27 -1.27 -5.56 2.47
N SER A 28 -1.47 -4.89 1.33
CA SER A 28 -1.42 -5.51 0.00
C SER A 28 -0.11 -6.27 -0.23
N MET A 29 1.03 -5.67 0.13
CA MET A 29 2.35 -6.31 0.02
C MET A 29 2.50 -7.53 0.94
N VAL A 30 1.94 -7.51 2.15
CA VAL A 30 2.07 -8.61 3.12
C VAL A 30 1.11 -9.77 2.81
N GLU A 31 -0.10 -9.44 2.40
CA GLU A 31 -1.17 -10.41 2.12
C GLU A 31 -1.15 -10.89 0.65
N ALA A 32 -0.32 -10.27 -0.20
CA ALA A 32 -0.24 -10.53 -1.64
C ALA A 32 -1.61 -10.42 -2.33
N VAL A 33 -2.36 -9.37 -1.98
CA VAL A 33 -3.69 -9.07 -2.54
C VAL A 33 -3.67 -7.76 -3.33
N PRO A 34 -4.39 -7.67 -4.46
CA PRO A 34 -4.43 -6.46 -5.27
C PRO A 34 -5.23 -5.33 -4.60
N ILE A 35 -4.90 -4.09 -4.96
CA ILE A 35 -5.62 -2.88 -4.53
C ILE A 35 -6.49 -2.38 -5.68
N MET A 36 -7.78 -2.13 -5.40
CA MET A 36 -8.68 -1.45 -6.32
C MET A 36 -8.68 0.05 -6.01
N THR A 37 -8.24 0.88 -6.94
CA THR A 37 -8.17 2.34 -6.78
C THR A 37 -8.23 3.06 -8.12
N ALA A 38 -8.61 4.34 -8.09
CA ALA A 38 -8.50 5.26 -9.22
C ALA A 38 -7.27 6.19 -9.08
N ASP A 39 -6.52 6.09 -7.97
CA ASP A 39 -5.32 6.90 -7.73
C ASP A 39 -4.09 6.23 -8.36
N PRO A 40 -3.50 6.83 -9.42
CA PRO A 40 -2.31 6.28 -10.09
C PRO A 40 -1.05 6.31 -9.21
N THR A 41 -1.06 7.01 -8.08
CA THR A 41 0.08 7.07 -7.16
C THR A 41 0.38 5.70 -6.53
N PHE A 42 -0.60 4.78 -6.51
CA PHE A 42 -0.41 3.40 -6.06
C PHE A 42 0.54 2.60 -6.98
N ASP A 43 0.62 2.93 -8.28
CA ASP A 43 1.53 2.27 -9.24
C ASP A 43 3.01 2.56 -8.95
N LEU A 44 3.32 3.54 -8.09
CA LEU A 44 4.68 3.84 -7.64
C LEU A 44 5.18 2.88 -6.55
N TYR A 45 4.32 1.96 -6.10
CA TYR A 45 4.65 0.92 -5.13
C TYR A 45 4.63 -0.45 -5.80
N ASP A 46 5.36 -1.40 -5.22
CA ASP A 46 5.43 -2.79 -5.69
C ASP A 46 4.17 -3.56 -5.23
N VAL A 47 3.02 -3.23 -5.82
CA VAL A 47 1.71 -3.83 -5.55
C VAL A 47 0.93 -4.01 -6.86
N ASP A 48 0.06 -5.02 -6.89
CA ASP A 48 -0.87 -5.19 -8.01
C ASP A 48 -2.05 -4.22 -7.87
N VAL A 49 -2.35 -3.47 -8.94
CA VAL A 49 -3.45 -2.50 -8.98
C VAL A 49 -4.53 -2.94 -9.97
N ILE A 50 -5.78 -2.90 -9.53
CA ILE A 50 -6.97 -3.08 -10.36
C ILE A 50 -7.60 -1.71 -10.56
N VAL A 51 -7.68 -1.26 -11.81
CA VAL A 51 -8.31 0.02 -12.15
C VAL A 51 -9.82 -0.09 -11.95
N GLY A 52 -10.35 0.80 -11.10
CA GLY A 52 -11.78 0.94 -10.83
C GLY A 52 -12.50 1.93 -11.74
#